data_AF-A0A6P6B990-F1
#
_entry.id   AF-A0A6P6B990-F1
#
_cell.length_a   1.000
_cell.length_b   1.000
_cell.length_c   1.000
_cell.angle_alpha   90.00
_cell.angle_beta   90.00
_cell.angle_gamma   90.00
#
_symmetry.space_group_name_H-M   'P 1'
#
loop_
_entity.id
_entity.type
_entity.pdbx_description
1 polymer ?
#
loop_
_entity_poly.entity_id
_entity_poly.type
_entity_poly.pdbx_seq_one_letter_code
_entity_poly.pdbx_strand_id
1 'polypeptide(L)'
;MEQEQSTRIDKIEKAQEEIKIELAKMMEMLEKLDKGKIVKDTLNSNEKWDIVDLLHLLGFGPNQGQSLLNTQASRMPFSEAYPEVPFHSYTNPTFGAKMYDPIEVPAFDDLKEKERLKLKTSKCNSVHYSFQIHFVLLVSRQGKVRLTKWYSPYSQKERSKVIRELSGIILTRGPKLCNFVEWRGFKVVYKRYAGLYFCMCINQDDNELEILDIIHHYVEILDRYFGSVCELDLIFNFHKAYYVLDELLIAGELQESSKRTVLRLVDAQDSIVEVAKEQASLVGNIIAQATK
;
A
#
# COMPACT_ATOMS: atom_id res chain seq x y z
N MET A 1 -46.13 -18.99 21.43
CA MET A 1 -44.67 -18.88 21.21
C MET A 1 -44.30 -19.10 19.74
N GLU A 2 -44.83 -20.13 19.06
CA GLU A 2 -44.52 -20.37 17.63
C GLU A 2 -44.98 -19.26 16.68
N GLN A 3 -46.16 -18.66 16.92
CA GLN A 3 -46.65 -17.53 16.11
C GLN A 3 -45.76 -16.28 16.23
N GLU A 4 -45.18 -16.01 17.40
CA GLU A 4 -44.31 -14.85 17.60
C GLU A 4 -42.96 -15.04 16.90
N GLN A 5 -42.42 -16.27 16.89
CA GLN A 5 -41.20 -16.58 16.14
C GLN A 5 -41.42 -16.52 14.62
N SER A 6 -42.58 -16.98 14.12
CA SER A 6 -42.92 -16.86 12.69
C SER A 6 -42.94 -15.40 12.25
N THR A 7 -43.61 -14.53 13.02
CA THR A 7 -43.69 -13.09 12.68
C THR A 7 -42.34 -12.37 12.75
N ARG A 8 -41.38 -12.86 13.55
CA ARG A 8 -40.01 -12.32 13.61
C ARG A 8 -39.21 -12.75 12.38
N ILE A 9 -39.35 -13.99 11.94
CA ILE A 9 -38.70 -14.50 10.73
C ILE A 9 -39.24 -13.77 9.49
N ASP A 10 -40.56 -13.58 9.39
CA ASP A 10 -41.18 -12.85 8.27
C ASP A 10 -40.70 -11.39 8.20
N LYS A 11 -40.48 -10.74 9.34
CA LYS A 11 -39.92 -9.38 9.40
C LYS A 11 -38.46 -9.33 8.95
N ILE A 12 -37.67 -10.34 9.32
CA ILE A 12 -36.27 -10.45 8.90
C ILE A 12 -36.18 -10.71 7.39
N GLU A 13 -37.00 -11.62 6.85
CA GLU A 13 -37.03 -11.89 5.41
C GLU A 13 -37.49 -10.66 4.62
N LYS A 14 -38.49 -9.92 5.11
CA LYS A 14 -38.92 -8.67 4.47
C LYS A 14 -37.83 -7.59 4.49
N ALA A 15 -37.11 -7.44 5.59
CA ALA A 15 -35.99 -6.50 5.69
C ALA A 15 -34.80 -6.92 4.79
N GLN A 16 -34.53 -8.22 4.68
CA GLN A 16 -33.51 -8.75 3.76
C GLN A 16 -33.88 -8.50 2.30
N GLU A 17 -35.16 -8.60 1.94
CA GLU A 17 -35.62 -8.33 0.57
C GLU A 17 -35.58 -6.84 0.22
N GLU A 18 -35.91 -5.96 1.17
CA GLU A 18 -35.75 -4.51 1.00
C GLU A 18 -34.28 -4.12 0.78
N ILE A 19 -33.34 -4.72 1.52
CA ILE A 19 -31.89 -4.49 1.33
C ILE A 19 -31.40 -5.01 -0.03
N LYS A 20 -31.88 -6.18 -0.48
CA LYS A 20 -31.55 -6.72 -1.82
C LYS A 20 -32.02 -5.82 -2.94
N ILE A 21 -33.24 -5.28 -2.84
CA ILE A 21 -33.81 -4.36 -3.83
C ILE A 21 -32.94 -3.10 -3.90
N GLU A 22 -32.51 -2.58 -2.75
CA GLU A 22 -31.70 -1.36 -2.71
C GLU A 22 -30.27 -1.57 -3.24
N LEU A 23 -29.66 -2.74 -2.97
CA LEU A 23 -28.38 -3.15 -3.57
C LEU A 23 -28.48 -3.32 -5.09
N ALA A 24 -29.57 -3.92 -5.59
CA ALA A 24 -29.79 -4.10 -7.03
C ALA A 24 -29.94 -2.75 -7.74
N LYS A 25 -30.68 -1.79 -7.16
CA LYS A 25 -30.79 -0.42 -7.69
C LYS A 25 -29.43 0.29 -7.71
N MET A 26 -28.61 0.09 -6.68
CA MET A 26 -27.26 0.66 -6.61
C MET A 26 -26.35 0.10 -7.70
N MET A 27 -26.40 -1.21 -7.93
CA MET A 27 -25.67 -1.88 -9.01
C MET A 27 -26.12 -1.39 -10.39
N GLU A 28 -27.42 -1.26 -10.62
CA GLU A 28 -27.96 -0.76 -11.89
C GLU A 28 -27.56 0.72 -12.13
N MET A 29 -27.46 1.51 -11.05
CA MET A 29 -27.02 2.89 -11.11
C MET A 29 -25.52 3.00 -11.43
N LEU A 30 -24.69 2.08 -10.92
CA LEU A 30 -23.27 1.95 -11.27
C LEU A 30 -23.10 1.49 -12.73
N GLU A 31 -23.93 0.58 -13.21
CA GLU A 31 -23.92 0.12 -14.61
C GLU A 31 -24.32 1.24 -15.59
N LYS A 32 -25.22 2.15 -15.18
CA LYS A 32 -25.60 3.34 -15.97
C LYS A 32 -24.54 4.44 -15.98
N LEU A 33 -23.62 4.46 -15.01
CA LEU A 33 -22.51 5.40 -14.93
C LEU A 33 -21.31 4.97 -15.80
N ASP A 34 -21.19 3.68 -16.11
CA ASP A 34 -20.10 3.17 -16.94
C ASP A 34 -20.46 3.13 -18.44
N LYS A 35 -20.39 4.29 -19.10
CA LYS A 35 -20.16 4.30 -20.56
C LYS A 35 -18.71 3.91 -20.82
N GLY A 36 -18.37 2.62 -20.72
CA GLY A 36 -16.95 2.28 -20.70
C GLY A 36 -16.45 0.84 -20.85
N LYS A 37 -17.27 -0.19 -21.09
CA LYS A 37 -16.85 -1.48 -21.71
C LYS A 37 -15.57 -2.14 -21.12
N ILE A 38 -15.57 -2.58 -19.86
CA ILE A 38 -14.58 -3.58 -19.36
C ILE A 38 -15.17 -4.54 -18.30
N VAL A 39 -16.42 -5.02 -18.43
CA VAL A 39 -16.92 -6.11 -17.56
C VAL A 39 -17.93 -6.99 -18.29
N LYS A 40 -17.56 -7.55 -19.45
CA LYS A 40 -18.36 -8.62 -20.08
C LYS A 40 -17.69 -10.00 -20.07
N ASP A 41 -16.43 -10.08 -19.63
CA ASP A 41 -15.68 -11.34 -19.69
C ASP A 41 -15.58 -12.09 -18.34
N THR A 42 -16.10 -11.54 -17.23
CA THR A 42 -15.99 -12.18 -15.90
C THR A 42 -17.32 -12.69 -15.33
N LEU A 43 -18.46 -12.45 -15.98
CA LEU A 43 -19.76 -12.95 -15.52
C LEU A 43 -20.33 -13.93 -16.53
N ASN A 44 -19.64 -15.06 -16.68
CA ASN A 44 -20.24 -16.25 -17.25
C ASN A 44 -19.90 -17.48 -16.40
N SER A 45 -20.52 -17.52 -15.22
CA SER A 45 -20.86 -18.76 -14.53
C SER A 45 -22.03 -18.48 -13.59
N ASN A 46 -23.09 -19.26 -13.76
CA ASN A 46 -24.26 -19.31 -12.88
C ASN A 46 -23.85 -19.75 -11.47
N GLU A 47 -23.34 -18.84 -10.65
CA GLU A 47 -23.18 -19.07 -9.21
C GLU A 47 -23.89 -17.98 -8.42
N LYS A 48 -24.75 -18.44 -7.51
CA LYS A 48 -25.51 -17.63 -6.57
C LYS A 48 -24.54 -17.19 -5.49
N TRP A 49 -24.27 -15.89 -5.42
CA TRP A 49 -23.37 -15.29 -4.45
C TRP A 49 -24.01 -15.33 -3.06
N ASP A 50 -23.37 -15.99 -2.09
CA ASP A 50 -23.82 -16.00 -0.70
C ASP A 50 -23.21 -14.84 0.10
N ILE A 51 -23.88 -14.48 1.19
CA ILE A 51 -23.54 -13.33 2.07
C ILE A 51 -22.08 -13.37 2.56
N VAL A 52 -21.49 -14.56 2.67
CA VAL A 52 -20.10 -14.77 3.13
C VAL A 52 -19.09 -14.22 2.12
N ASP A 53 -19.35 -14.34 0.81
CA ASP A 53 -18.46 -13.86 -0.25
C ASP A 53 -18.47 -12.32 -0.35
N LEU A 54 -19.64 -11.72 -0.07
CA LEU A 54 -19.81 -10.27 0.04
C LEU A 54 -19.10 -9.67 1.26
N LEU A 55 -19.07 -10.37 2.41
CA LEU A 55 -18.32 -9.93 3.59
C LEU A 55 -16.80 -9.97 3.38
N HIS A 56 -16.31 -10.93 2.60
CA HIS A 56 -14.89 -11.04 2.28
C HIS A 56 -14.40 -9.93 1.34
N LEU A 57 -15.25 -9.49 0.40
CA LEU A 57 -14.95 -8.35 -0.48
C LEU A 57 -14.88 -7.01 0.29
N LEU A 58 -15.60 -6.93 1.42
CA LEU A 58 -15.62 -5.77 2.32
C LEU A 58 -14.64 -5.89 3.50
N GLY A 59 -13.75 -6.88 3.49
CA GLY A 59 -12.64 -6.97 4.44
C GLY A 59 -12.97 -7.53 5.83
N PHE A 60 -14.12 -8.19 6.03
CA PHE A 60 -14.46 -8.83 7.30
C PHE A 60 -14.25 -10.35 7.22
N GLY A 61 -13.11 -10.83 7.73
CA GLY A 61 -12.80 -12.26 7.93
C GLY A 61 -12.49 -12.57 9.40
N PRO A 62 -12.80 -13.80 9.90
CA PRO A 62 -12.69 -14.12 11.32
C PRO A 62 -11.23 -14.31 11.77
N ASN A 63 -10.91 -13.72 12.93
CA ASN A 63 -9.65 -13.87 13.66
C ASN A 63 -9.42 -15.34 14.06
N GLN A 64 -8.32 -15.94 13.60
CA GLN A 64 -7.73 -17.09 14.31
C GLN A 64 -6.67 -16.56 15.27
N GLY A 65 -7.02 -16.56 16.56
CA GLY A 65 -6.12 -16.19 17.64
C GLY A 65 -4.93 -17.15 17.76
N GLN A 66 -3.82 -16.63 18.29
CA GLN A 66 -2.78 -17.46 18.89
C GLN A 66 -2.05 -16.72 20.01
N SER A 67 -2.33 -17.21 21.23
CA SER A 67 -1.43 -17.45 22.35
C SER A 67 -0.28 -16.45 22.62
N LEU A 68 -0.47 -15.75 23.74
CA LEU A 68 0.53 -15.08 24.56
C LEU A 68 1.75 -15.97 24.86
N LEU A 69 2.95 -15.43 24.63
CA LEU A 69 4.14 -15.77 25.40
C LEU A 69 4.99 -14.51 25.58
N ASN A 70 5.11 -14.10 26.83
CA ASN A 70 5.93 -13.00 27.34
C ASN A 70 7.39 -13.13 26.87
N THR A 71 7.98 -12.04 26.39
CA THR A 71 9.42 -11.81 26.54
C THR A 71 9.68 -10.32 26.64
N GLN A 72 10.44 -9.96 27.67
CA GLN A 72 10.71 -8.60 28.13
C GLN A 72 11.34 -7.72 27.04
N ALA A 73 10.78 -6.51 26.88
CA ALA A 73 11.31 -5.47 26.03
C ALA A 73 12.55 -4.83 26.69
N SER A 74 13.69 -4.93 26.03
CA SER A 74 14.83 -4.05 26.28
C SER A 74 14.60 -2.73 25.56
N ARG A 75 14.34 -1.66 26.34
CA ARG A 75 14.38 -0.27 25.88
C ARG A 75 15.82 0.06 25.46
N MET A 76 16.00 0.68 24.29
CA MET A 76 17.27 1.31 23.94
C MET A 76 17.19 2.83 24.18
N PRO A 77 18.24 3.43 24.76
CA PRO A 77 18.44 4.87 24.73
C PRO A 77 19.09 5.26 23.39
N PHE A 78 18.66 6.38 22.82
CA PHE A 78 19.26 6.95 21.62
C PHE A 78 20.32 7.99 22.03
N SER A 79 21.59 7.66 21.85
CA SER A 79 22.71 8.59 21.93
C SER A 79 23.92 7.97 21.25
N GLU A 80 24.19 8.34 20.01
CA GLU A 80 25.57 8.66 19.61
C GLU A 80 25.59 9.50 18.32
N ALA A 81 26.34 10.59 18.43
CA ALA A 81 26.50 11.63 17.43
C ALA A 81 27.37 11.15 16.26
N TYR A 82 26.99 11.52 15.03
CA TYR A 82 27.89 11.45 13.89
C TYR A 82 28.74 12.72 13.82
N PRO A 83 30.06 12.62 13.54
CA PRO A 83 30.95 13.79 13.48
C PRO A 83 30.72 14.60 12.20
N GLU A 84 30.69 15.93 12.34
CA GLU A 84 30.64 16.91 11.25
C GLU A 84 31.94 16.90 10.42
N VAL A 85 31.81 16.91 9.09
CA VAL A 85 32.92 17.08 8.15
C VAL A 85 33.00 18.54 7.66
N PRO A 86 34.21 19.16 7.55
CA PRO A 86 34.34 20.60 7.30
C PRO A 86 34.03 21.00 5.85
N PHE A 87 33.32 22.12 5.70
CA PHE A 87 33.09 22.82 4.45
C PHE A 87 34.40 23.40 3.90
N HIS A 88 34.83 22.96 2.71
CA HIS A 88 35.86 23.67 1.94
C HIS A 88 35.20 24.57 0.88
N SER A 89 35.44 25.86 1.02
CA SER A 89 35.09 26.91 0.07
C SER A 89 35.94 26.79 -1.21
N TYR A 90 35.28 26.61 -2.34
CA TYR A 90 35.90 26.85 -3.65
C TYR A 90 35.37 28.15 -4.24
N THR A 91 36.30 29.07 -4.41
CA THR A 91 36.17 30.36 -5.08
C THR A 91 35.97 30.17 -6.58
N ASN A 92 35.00 30.90 -7.14
CA ASN A 92 34.76 31.01 -8.58
C ASN A 92 35.94 31.68 -9.31
N PRO A 93 36.30 31.22 -10.51
CA PRO A 93 36.79 32.07 -11.58
C PRO A 93 35.68 32.32 -12.59
N THR A 94 35.44 33.61 -12.79
CA THR A 94 34.50 34.27 -13.69
C THR A 94 34.72 33.89 -15.16
N PHE A 95 33.70 33.37 -15.84
CA PHE A 95 33.55 33.58 -17.29
C PHE A 95 32.09 33.95 -17.56
N GLY A 96 31.90 35.15 -18.10
CA GLY A 96 30.59 35.80 -18.18
C GLY A 96 29.63 35.12 -19.15
N ALA A 97 28.42 34.87 -18.68
CA ALA A 97 27.20 34.81 -19.49
C ALA A 97 26.03 35.27 -18.60
N LYS A 98 25.17 36.11 -19.18
CA LYS A 98 24.13 36.87 -18.48
C LYS A 98 23.01 35.97 -17.96
N MET A 99 22.58 36.29 -16.73
CA MET A 99 21.20 36.43 -16.22
C MET A 99 20.07 35.74 -17.00
N TYR A 100 19.43 34.77 -16.33
CA TYR A 100 18.28 33.97 -16.76
C TYR A 100 17.25 34.72 -17.62
N ASP A 101 16.99 34.20 -18.83
CA ASP A 101 15.81 34.54 -19.61
C ASP A 101 14.56 33.89 -18.99
N PRO A 102 13.40 34.59 -18.93
CA PRO A 102 12.15 34.00 -18.46
C PRO A 102 11.73 32.79 -19.32
N ILE A 103 11.32 31.71 -18.67
CA ILE A 103 10.70 30.56 -19.36
C ILE A 103 9.30 30.98 -19.82
N GLU A 104 9.12 31.19 -21.12
CA GLU A 104 7.79 31.28 -21.72
C GLU A 104 7.14 29.89 -21.73
N VAL A 105 6.14 29.70 -20.87
CA VAL A 105 5.28 28.51 -20.88
C VAL A 105 4.24 28.70 -21.99
N PRO A 106 4.23 27.89 -23.06
CA PRO A 106 3.23 28.00 -24.11
C PRO A 106 1.83 27.74 -23.53
N ALA A 107 0.88 28.64 -23.82
CA ALA A 107 -0.52 28.45 -23.43
C ALA A 107 -1.08 27.20 -24.13
N PHE A 108 -1.52 26.21 -23.34
CA PHE A 108 -1.86 24.85 -23.80
C PHE A 108 -3.17 24.74 -24.62
N ASP A 109 -3.73 25.86 -25.08
CA ASP A 109 -5.06 25.93 -25.72
C ASP A 109 -5.04 26.51 -27.15
N ASP A 110 -3.92 26.41 -27.87
CA ASP A 110 -3.87 26.85 -29.28
C ASP A 110 -4.10 25.67 -30.26
N LEU A 111 -5.23 25.69 -30.97
CA LEU A 111 -5.69 24.62 -31.87
C LEU A 111 -4.71 24.32 -33.03
N LYS A 112 -3.82 25.25 -33.35
CA LYS A 112 -2.84 25.15 -34.44
C LYS A 112 -1.62 24.29 -34.07
N GLU A 113 -1.29 24.16 -32.78
CA GLU A 113 -0.18 23.33 -32.30
C GLU A 113 -0.54 21.84 -32.28
N LYS A 114 -1.80 21.53 -31.94
CA LYS A 114 -2.35 20.16 -31.98
C LYS A 114 -2.35 19.56 -33.39
N GLU A 115 -2.45 20.38 -34.43
CA GLU A 115 -2.45 19.92 -35.82
C GLU A 115 -1.02 19.68 -36.36
N ARG A 116 -0.04 20.49 -35.90
CA ARG A 116 1.39 20.28 -36.18
C ARG A 116 1.94 19.00 -35.54
N LEU A 117 1.41 18.60 -34.38
CA LEU A 117 1.81 17.39 -33.66
C LEU A 117 1.32 16.08 -34.30
N LYS A 118 0.32 16.12 -35.20
CA LYS A 118 -0.22 14.92 -35.86
C LYS A 118 0.56 14.41 -37.07
N LEU A 119 1.58 15.14 -37.55
CA LEU A 119 2.38 14.73 -38.73
C LEU A 119 3.81 14.24 -38.40
N LYS A 120 4.15 14.07 -37.12
CA LYS A 120 5.44 13.52 -36.67
C LYS A 120 5.26 12.37 -35.68
N THR A 121 4.47 11.37 -36.02
CA THR A 121 4.60 10.05 -35.39
C THR A 121 5.60 9.21 -36.18
N SER A 122 6.80 9.77 -36.38
CA SER A 122 7.98 8.99 -36.72
C SER A 122 8.32 8.13 -35.50
N LYS A 123 8.32 6.81 -35.66
CA LYS A 123 8.76 5.80 -34.67
C LYS A 123 9.79 6.38 -33.69
N CYS A 124 9.32 6.83 -32.53
CA CYS A 124 10.17 6.91 -31.36
C CYS A 124 10.13 5.52 -30.76
N ASN A 125 11.27 4.83 -30.77
CA ASN A 125 11.50 3.83 -29.74
C ASN A 125 11.67 4.62 -28.44
N SER A 126 10.54 5.07 -27.87
CA SER A 126 10.51 5.51 -26.48
C SER A 126 10.75 4.24 -25.68
N VAL A 127 12.02 3.97 -25.34
CA VAL A 127 12.32 3.04 -24.27
C VAL A 127 11.80 3.71 -23.01
N HIS A 128 10.52 3.48 -22.71
CA HIS A 128 9.96 3.73 -21.40
C HIS A 128 10.72 2.79 -20.46
N TYR A 129 11.75 3.29 -19.80
CA TYR A 129 12.24 2.66 -18.59
C TYR A 129 11.16 2.91 -17.55
N SER A 130 10.24 1.95 -17.41
CA SER A 130 9.32 1.91 -16.28
C SER A 130 10.13 1.43 -15.10
N PHE A 131 10.51 2.34 -14.21
CA PHE A 131 10.84 1.97 -12.85
C PHE A 131 9.64 1.19 -12.29
N GLN A 132 9.88 0.07 -11.58
CA GLN A 132 8.75 -0.64 -10.99
C GLN A 132 9.17 -1.53 -9.83
N ILE A 133 8.64 -1.22 -8.66
CA ILE A 133 8.67 -2.12 -7.51
C ILE A 133 7.64 -3.22 -7.73
N HIS A 134 8.07 -4.48 -7.77
CA HIS A 134 7.18 -5.62 -7.95
C HIS A 134 6.44 -6.01 -6.67
N PHE A 135 7.15 -5.98 -5.55
CA PHE A 135 6.60 -6.30 -4.24
C PHE A 135 7.47 -5.77 -3.10
N VAL A 136 6.84 -5.58 -1.95
CA VAL A 136 7.44 -5.18 -0.67
C VAL A 136 7.19 -6.27 0.35
N LEU A 137 8.23 -6.68 1.07
CA LEU A 137 8.16 -7.69 2.13
C LEU A 137 8.82 -7.18 3.40
N LEU A 138 8.14 -7.35 4.53
CA LEU A 138 8.72 -7.19 5.86
C LEU A 138 8.80 -8.55 6.52
N VAL A 139 10.01 -8.94 6.89
CA VAL A 139 10.29 -10.25 7.50
C VAL A 139 11.04 -10.04 8.82
N SER A 140 10.56 -10.69 9.87
CA SER A 140 11.24 -10.76 11.15
C SER A 140 12.53 -11.57 11.05
N ARG A 141 13.48 -11.34 11.96
CA ARG A 141 14.67 -12.18 12.13
C ARG A 141 14.33 -13.66 12.30
N GLN A 142 13.15 -13.97 12.83
CA GLN A 142 12.63 -15.34 12.97
C GLN A 142 12.11 -15.96 11.66
N GLY A 143 12.12 -15.23 10.54
CA GLY A 143 11.52 -15.65 9.26
C GLY A 143 10.00 -15.50 9.21
N LYS A 144 9.38 -14.87 10.21
CA LYS A 144 7.96 -14.55 10.21
C LYS A 144 7.69 -13.31 9.38
N VAL A 145 6.75 -13.41 8.46
CA VAL A 145 6.33 -12.28 7.62
C VAL A 145 5.39 -11.38 8.41
N ARG A 146 5.61 -10.06 8.33
CA ARG A 146 4.83 -9.04 9.02
C ARG A 146 3.96 -8.22 8.07
N LEU A 147 4.46 -7.95 6.87
CA LEU A 147 3.73 -7.21 5.84
C LEU A 147 4.16 -7.72 4.47
N THR A 148 3.19 -7.83 3.55
CA THR A 148 3.47 -8.10 2.14
C THR A 148 2.57 -7.25 1.26
N LYS A 149 3.16 -6.48 0.35
CA LYS A 149 2.43 -5.76 -0.69
C LYS A 149 2.92 -6.24 -2.04
N TRP A 150 2.00 -6.59 -2.93
CA TRP A 150 2.30 -7.08 -4.27
C TRP A 150 1.72 -6.09 -5.29
N TYR A 151 2.59 -5.50 -6.10
CA TYR A 151 2.18 -4.57 -7.17
C TYR A 151 2.05 -5.28 -8.52
N SER A 152 2.82 -6.35 -8.72
CA SER A 152 2.64 -7.24 -9.87
C SER A 152 1.71 -8.42 -9.55
N PRO A 153 0.97 -8.94 -10.54
CA PRO A 153 0.09 -10.09 -10.34
C PRO A 153 0.91 -11.37 -10.12
N TYR A 154 0.67 -12.04 -8.99
CA TYR A 154 1.25 -13.34 -8.67
C TYR A 154 0.17 -14.26 -8.09
N SER A 155 0.24 -15.56 -8.40
CA SER A 155 -0.62 -16.55 -7.76
C SER A 155 -0.23 -16.76 -6.30
N GLN A 156 -1.17 -17.22 -5.46
CA GLN A 156 -0.90 -17.45 -4.04
C GLN A 156 0.20 -18.50 -3.78
N LYS A 157 0.32 -19.49 -4.67
CA LYS A 157 1.38 -20.50 -4.63
C LYS A 157 2.75 -19.87 -4.91
N GLU A 158 2.83 -18.98 -5.88
CA GLU A 158 4.06 -18.26 -6.21
C GLU A 158 4.46 -17.30 -5.09
N ARG A 159 3.54 -16.49 -4.57
CA ARG A 159 3.81 -15.58 -3.43
C ARG A 159 4.45 -16.32 -2.26
N SER A 160 3.88 -17.47 -1.91
CA SER A 160 4.41 -18.33 -0.83
C SER A 160 5.81 -18.88 -1.15
N LYS A 161 6.09 -19.21 -2.41
CA LYS A 161 7.42 -19.68 -2.87
C LYS A 161 8.45 -18.55 -2.80
N VAL A 162 8.11 -17.36 -3.30
CA VAL A 162 8.96 -16.17 -3.30
C VAL A 162 9.34 -15.76 -1.88
N ILE A 163 8.36 -15.66 -0.98
CA ILE A 163 8.60 -15.33 0.44
C ILE A 163 9.59 -16.31 1.07
N ARG A 164 9.40 -17.62 0.84
CA ARG A 164 10.23 -18.67 1.44
C ARG A 164 11.67 -18.62 0.91
N GLU A 165 11.84 -18.42 -0.40
CA GLU A 165 13.15 -18.30 -1.04
C GLU A 165 13.90 -17.04 -0.59
N LEU A 166 13.24 -15.88 -0.63
CA LEU A 166 13.87 -14.60 -0.26
C LEU A 166 14.22 -14.55 1.23
N SER A 167 13.32 -15.03 2.09
CA SER A 167 13.62 -15.12 3.53
C SER A 167 14.82 -16.01 3.78
N GLY A 168 14.92 -17.15 3.08
CA GLY A 168 16.08 -18.05 3.18
C GLY A 168 17.39 -17.36 2.80
N ILE A 169 17.41 -16.63 1.69
CA ILE A 169 18.62 -15.96 1.20
C ILE A 169 19.02 -14.78 2.11
N ILE A 170 18.06 -13.93 2.49
CA ILE A 170 18.32 -12.68 3.21
C ILE A 170 18.71 -12.95 4.67
N LEU A 171 18.06 -13.89 5.35
CA LEU A 171 18.32 -14.16 6.77
C LEU A 171 19.66 -14.86 7.02
N THR A 172 20.16 -15.63 6.05
CA THR A 172 21.47 -16.29 6.16
C THR A 172 22.65 -15.36 5.86
N ARG A 173 22.40 -14.16 5.29
CA ARG A 173 23.46 -13.23 4.91
C ARG A 173 24.06 -12.54 6.13
N GLY A 174 25.39 -12.43 6.13
CA GLY A 174 26.14 -11.70 7.16
C GLY A 174 25.92 -10.18 7.09
N PRO A 175 26.08 -9.45 8.21
CA PRO A 175 25.81 -8.01 8.29
C PRO A 175 26.80 -7.12 7.53
N LYS A 176 27.95 -7.66 7.11
CA LYS A 176 28.97 -6.94 6.31
C LYS A 176 28.75 -7.03 4.81
N LEU A 177 27.79 -7.84 4.36
CA LEU A 177 27.48 -7.99 2.94
C LEU A 177 26.65 -6.80 2.44
N CYS A 178 26.61 -6.62 1.13
CA CYS A 178 25.82 -5.56 0.51
C CYS A 178 24.31 -5.76 0.76
N ASN A 179 23.58 -4.65 0.66
CA ASN A 179 22.11 -4.60 0.81
C ASN A 179 21.35 -5.06 -0.45
N PHE A 180 22.07 -5.59 -1.45
CA PHE A 180 21.52 -5.95 -2.75
C PHE A 180 21.69 -7.44 -3.00
N VAL A 181 20.65 -8.09 -3.53
CA VAL A 181 20.62 -9.51 -3.85
C VAL A 181 20.06 -9.68 -5.25
N GLU A 182 20.79 -10.38 -6.10
CA GLU A 182 20.25 -10.81 -7.39
C GLU A 182 19.42 -12.08 -7.19
N TRP A 183 18.18 -12.06 -7.68
CA TRP A 183 17.25 -13.16 -7.56
C TRP A 183 16.39 -13.27 -8.83
N ARG A 184 16.53 -14.40 -9.55
CA ARG A 184 15.72 -14.74 -10.74
C ARG A 184 15.67 -13.65 -11.83
N GLY A 185 16.78 -12.95 -12.05
CA GLY A 185 16.84 -11.84 -13.02
C GLY A 185 16.26 -10.52 -12.52
N PHE A 186 15.80 -10.47 -11.26
CA PHE A 186 15.44 -9.25 -10.55
C PHE A 186 16.51 -8.89 -9.52
N LYS A 187 16.46 -7.65 -9.04
CA LYS A 187 17.27 -7.19 -7.91
C LYS A 187 16.37 -6.99 -6.69
N VAL A 188 16.79 -7.53 -5.57
CA VAL A 188 16.12 -7.37 -4.28
C VAL A 188 17.00 -6.52 -3.38
N VAL A 189 16.48 -5.35 -3.03
CA VAL A 189 17.11 -4.42 -2.10
C VAL A 189 16.53 -4.69 -0.72
N TYR A 190 17.40 -4.87 0.28
CA TYR A 190 16.96 -5.08 1.64
C TYR A 190 17.78 -4.29 2.66
N LYS A 191 17.13 -3.88 3.75
CA LYS A 191 17.80 -3.24 4.88
C LYS A 191 17.24 -3.78 6.19
N ARG A 192 18.15 -4.03 7.12
CA ARG A 192 17.82 -4.48 8.47
C ARG A 192 17.66 -3.29 9.40
N TYR A 193 16.49 -3.17 10.04
CA TYR A 193 16.20 -2.24 11.13
C TYR A 193 15.80 -3.04 12.37
N ALA A 194 16.62 -2.98 13.42
CA ALA A 194 16.46 -3.80 14.63
C ALA A 194 16.26 -5.31 14.34
N GLY A 195 15.07 -5.85 14.63
CA GLY A 195 14.70 -7.25 14.38
C GLY A 195 14.05 -7.52 13.03
N LEU A 196 13.83 -6.49 12.21
CA LEU A 196 13.06 -6.57 10.96
C LEU A 196 13.95 -6.35 9.74
N TYR A 197 13.60 -7.07 8.68
CA TYR A 197 14.19 -6.97 7.35
C TYR A 197 13.14 -6.40 6.41
N PHE A 198 13.40 -5.22 5.88
CA PHE A 198 12.59 -4.55 4.87
C PHE A 198 13.18 -4.88 3.52
N CYS A 199 12.37 -5.44 2.62
CA CYS A 199 12.82 -5.92 1.32
C CYS A 199 11.90 -5.36 0.24
N MET A 200 12.49 -4.87 -0.84
CA MET A 200 11.77 -4.43 -2.04
C MET A 200 12.42 -5.08 -3.27
N CYS A 201 11.59 -5.58 -4.18
CA CYS A 201 12.05 -6.21 -5.42
C CYS A 201 11.82 -5.26 -6.59
N ILE A 202 12.85 -5.06 -7.40
CA ILE A 202 12.89 -4.14 -8.54
C ILE A 202 13.47 -4.80 -9.78
N ASN A 203 13.37 -4.12 -10.92
CA ASN A 203 13.99 -4.58 -12.16
C ASN A 203 15.52 -4.50 -12.08
N GLN A 204 16.19 -5.20 -13.00
CA GLN A 204 17.65 -5.22 -13.05
C GLN A 204 18.26 -3.87 -13.46
N ASP A 205 17.50 -3.04 -14.18
CA ASP A 205 17.94 -1.75 -14.70
C ASP A 205 17.67 -0.58 -13.74
N ASP A 206 16.94 -0.82 -12.65
CA ASP A 206 16.55 0.20 -11.68
C ASP A 206 17.69 0.53 -10.70
N ASN A 207 17.67 1.78 -10.19
CA ASN A 207 18.66 2.26 -9.23
C ASN A 207 18.39 1.68 -7.83
N GLU A 208 19.31 0.86 -7.32
CA GLU A 208 19.13 0.20 -6.03
C GLU A 208 19.26 1.15 -4.84
N LEU A 209 20.00 2.26 -5.00
CA LEU A 209 20.20 3.25 -3.94
C LEU A 209 18.94 4.08 -3.70
N GLU A 210 18.18 4.36 -4.76
CA GLU A 210 16.88 5.02 -4.67
C GLU A 210 15.90 4.18 -3.83
N ILE A 211 15.84 2.88 -4.09
CA ILE A 211 15.01 1.94 -3.31
C ILE A 211 15.45 1.87 -1.85
N LEU A 212 16.77 1.89 -1.60
CA LEU A 212 17.29 1.89 -0.25
C LEU A 212 16.85 3.15 0.53
N ASP A 213 16.78 4.29 -0.15
CA ASP A 213 16.29 5.55 0.44
C ASP A 213 14.77 5.52 0.66
N ILE A 214 13.99 4.95 -0.28
CA ILE A 214 12.55 4.72 -0.11
C ILE A 214 12.28 3.82 1.12
N ILE A 215 13.05 2.74 1.30
CA ILE A 215 12.94 1.89 2.49
C ILE A 215 13.21 2.71 3.76
N HIS A 216 14.23 3.57 3.76
CA HIS A 216 14.55 4.40 4.92
C HIS A 216 13.44 5.40 5.21
N HIS A 217 12.94 6.06 4.17
CA HIS A 217 11.85 7.01 4.23
C HIS A 217 10.59 6.40 4.85
N TYR A 218 10.23 5.17 4.43
CA TYR A 218 9.12 4.43 5.00
C TYR A 218 9.29 4.17 6.50
N VAL A 219 10.46 3.70 6.93
CA VAL A 219 10.75 3.42 8.34
C VAL A 219 10.69 4.69 9.19
N GLU A 220 11.19 5.82 8.68
CA GLU A 220 11.13 7.10 9.39
C GLU A 220 9.70 7.62 9.54
N ILE A 221 8.83 7.42 8.54
CA ILE A 221 7.41 7.79 8.67
C ILE A 221 6.74 6.92 9.71
N LEU A 222 6.97 5.60 9.68
CA LEU A 222 6.43 4.68 10.69
C LEU A 222 6.88 5.08 12.11
N ASP A 223 8.15 5.44 12.29
CA ASP A 223 8.68 5.84 13.59
C ASP A 223 8.03 7.12 14.13
N ARG A 224 7.79 8.11 13.25
CA ARG A 224 7.08 9.35 13.61
C ARG A 224 5.60 9.11 13.90
N TYR A 225 4.96 8.21 13.17
CA TYR A 225 3.53 7.90 13.31
C TYR A 225 3.23 7.13 14.59
N PHE A 226 4.02 6.10 14.93
CA PHE A 226 3.82 5.30 16.15
C PHE A 226 4.49 5.89 17.40
N GLY A 227 5.46 6.80 17.23
CA GLY A 227 6.18 7.42 18.34
C GLY A 227 7.15 6.44 19.01
N SER A 228 8.22 6.07 18.31
CA SER A 228 9.16 4.97 18.62
C SER A 228 8.61 3.61 18.20
N VAL A 229 8.70 3.30 16.91
CA VAL A 229 8.10 2.08 16.34
C VAL A 229 8.82 0.81 16.80
N CYS A 230 8.06 -0.21 17.19
CA CYS A 230 8.59 -1.56 17.42
C CYS A 230 7.90 -2.62 16.53
N GLU A 231 8.51 -3.80 16.41
CA GLU A 231 7.93 -4.91 15.62
C GLU A 231 6.53 -5.28 16.12
N LEU A 232 6.27 -5.15 17.42
CA LEU A 232 4.99 -5.48 18.02
C LEU A 232 3.87 -4.53 17.56
N ASP A 233 4.19 -3.24 17.37
CA ASP A 233 3.23 -2.25 16.86
C ASP A 233 2.79 -2.59 15.44
N LEU A 234 3.72 -3.04 14.59
CA LEU A 234 3.42 -3.48 13.23
C LEU A 234 2.59 -4.77 13.19
N ILE A 235 2.72 -5.64 14.22
CA ILE A 235 1.91 -6.86 14.33
C ILE A 235 0.48 -6.51 14.75
N PHE A 236 0.30 -5.69 15.79
CA PHE A 236 -1.02 -5.34 16.30
C PHE A 236 -1.76 -4.38 15.37
N ASN A 237 -1.04 -3.44 14.77
CA ASN A 237 -1.59 -2.39 13.92
C ASN A 237 -1.14 -2.55 12.46
N PHE A 238 -1.23 -3.78 11.93
CA PHE A 238 -0.80 -4.06 10.55
C PHE A 238 -1.56 -3.22 9.51
N HIS A 239 -2.85 -2.96 9.74
CA HIS A 239 -3.70 -2.15 8.86
C HIS A 239 -3.17 -0.72 8.71
N LYS A 240 -2.75 -0.09 9.81
CA LYS A 240 -2.13 1.25 9.80
C LYS A 240 -0.82 1.27 9.02
N ALA A 241 -0.01 0.22 9.15
CA ALA A 241 1.22 0.10 8.37
C ALA A 241 0.94 0.00 6.85
N TYR A 242 -0.14 -0.68 6.44
CA TYR A 242 -0.56 -0.68 5.03
C TYR A 242 -1.02 0.70 4.56
N TYR A 243 -1.76 1.47 5.37
CA TYR A 243 -2.16 2.83 5.01
C TYR A 243 -0.95 3.75 4.79
N VAL A 244 0.01 3.70 5.71
CA VAL A 244 1.27 4.46 5.56
C VAL A 244 2.02 4.04 4.29
N LEU A 245 2.06 2.74 3.99
CA LEU A 245 2.73 2.23 2.78
C LEU A 245 2.01 2.67 1.51
N ASP A 246 0.68 2.69 1.51
CA ASP A 246 -0.13 3.03 0.34
C ASP A 246 -0.11 4.55 0.05
N GLU A 247 0.05 5.39 1.07
CA GLU A 247 0.31 6.83 0.87
C GLU A 247 1.72 7.10 0.33
N LEU A 248 2.68 6.24 0.66
CA LEU A 248 4.05 6.37 0.19
C LEU A 248 4.23 5.83 -1.24
N LEU A 249 3.66 4.66 -1.52
CA LEU A 249 3.87 3.90 -2.75
C LEU A 249 2.54 3.55 -3.42
N ILE A 250 2.45 3.82 -4.71
CA ILE A 250 1.30 3.44 -5.53
C ILE A 250 1.74 2.81 -6.84
N ALA A 251 1.08 1.73 -7.25
CA ALA A 251 1.37 1.02 -8.50
C ALA A 251 2.84 0.57 -8.68
N GLY A 252 3.60 0.46 -7.60
CA GLY A 252 5.03 0.12 -7.63
C GLY A 252 5.96 1.32 -7.83
N GLU A 253 5.46 2.54 -7.66
CA GLU A 253 6.16 3.82 -7.83
C GLU A 253 6.07 4.66 -6.56
N LEU A 254 7.02 5.59 -6.38
CA LEU A 254 6.98 6.55 -5.28
C LEU A 254 5.92 7.61 -5.54
N GLN A 255 4.90 7.70 -4.67
CA GLN A 255 3.83 8.69 -4.78
C GLN A 255 4.17 9.98 -4.05
N GLU A 256 4.39 9.90 -2.74
CA GLU A 256 4.61 11.04 -1.86
C GLU A 256 6.00 11.01 -1.23
N SER A 257 6.82 12.02 -1.54
CA SER A 257 8.17 12.16 -0.97
C SER A 257 8.20 12.96 0.33
N SER A 258 7.10 13.64 0.70
CA SER A 258 7.03 14.50 1.88
C SER A 258 6.48 13.75 3.09
N LYS A 259 7.34 13.45 4.07
CA LYS A 259 6.95 12.84 5.36
C LYS A 259 5.78 13.58 6.04
N ARG A 260 5.78 14.91 5.99
CA ARG A 260 4.75 15.75 6.61
C ARG A 260 3.42 15.65 5.89
N THR A 261 3.43 15.43 4.58
CA THR A 261 2.22 15.25 3.79
C THR A 261 1.63 13.87 4.10
N VAL A 262 2.45 12.82 4.04
CA VAL A 262 2.02 11.44 4.34
C VAL A 262 1.38 11.34 5.73
N LEU A 263 2.04 11.83 6.77
CA LEU A 263 1.47 11.79 8.14
C LEU A 263 0.11 12.47 8.24
N ARG A 264 -0.06 13.63 7.59
CA ARG A 264 -1.33 14.36 7.59
C ARG A 264 -2.44 13.59 6.87
N LEU A 265 -2.11 12.92 5.77
CA LEU A 265 -3.07 12.12 5.01
C LEU A 265 -3.49 10.87 5.79
N VAL A 266 -2.54 10.19 6.43
CA VAL A 266 -2.82 9.02 7.29
C VAL A 266 -3.65 9.42 8.51
N ASP A 267 -3.35 10.56 9.16
CA ASP A 267 -4.15 11.06 10.28
C ASP A 267 -5.59 11.39 9.86
N ALA A 268 -5.77 11.97 8.66
CA ALA A 268 -7.08 12.24 8.12
C ALA A 268 -7.84 10.93 7.82
N GLN A 269 -7.17 9.92 7.26
CA GLN A 269 -7.76 8.59 7.02
C GLN A 269 -8.17 7.91 8.32
N ASP A 270 -7.33 7.93 9.36
CA ASP A 270 -7.65 7.38 10.67
C ASP A 270 -8.93 8.01 11.25
N SER A 271 -9.08 9.33 11.12
CA SER A 271 -10.29 10.03 11.60
C SER A 271 -11.57 9.54 10.89
N ILE A 272 -11.49 9.30 9.58
CA ILE A 272 -12.62 8.81 8.78
C ILE A 272 -12.96 7.37 9.16
N VAL A 273 -11.94 6.52 9.35
CA VAL A 273 -12.11 5.12 9.74
C VAL A 273 -12.76 5.01 11.12
N GLU A 274 -12.37 5.84 12.09
CA GLU A 274 -12.98 5.84 13.42
C GLU A 274 -14.45 6.28 13.36
N VAL A 275 -14.79 7.33 12.61
CA VAL A 275 -16.18 7.75 12.40
C VAL A 275 -17.00 6.62 11.77
N ALA A 276 -16.45 5.92 10.77
CA ALA A 276 -17.14 4.79 10.13
C ALA A 276 -17.39 3.62 11.11
N LYS A 277 -16.43 3.31 11.99
CA LYS A 277 -16.60 2.28 13.03
C LYS A 277 -17.69 2.64 14.03
N GLU A 278 -17.73 3.90 14.47
CA GLU A 278 -18.79 4.38 15.37
C GLU A 278 -20.17 4.21 14.74
N GLN A 279 -20.33 4.64 13.48
CA GLN A 279 -21.59 4.48 12.75
C GLN A 279 -21.99 3.01 12.59
N ALA A 280 -21.04 2.13 12.24
CA ALA A 280 -21.30 0.70 12.13
C ALA A 280 -21.76 0.08 13.47
N SER A 281 -21.16 0.50 14.58
CA SER A 281 -21.56 0.03 15.91
C SER A 281 -22.96 0.49 16.31
N LEU A 282 -23.32 1.74 15.99
CA LEU A 282 -24.66 2.30 16.23
C LEU A 282 -25.72 1.52 15.46
N VAL A 283 -25.48 1.26 14.17
CA VAL A 283 -26.37 0.46 13.32
C VAL A 283 -26.51 -0.97 13.87
N GLY A 284 -25.41 -1.61 14.27
CA GLY A 284 -25.43 -2.94 14.86
C GLY A 284 -26.28 -3.00 16.14
N ASN A 285 -26.16 -2.00 17.01
CA ASN A 285 -26.97 -1.89 18.23
C ASN A 285 -28.46 -1.71 17.93
N ILE A 286 -28.81 -0.89 16.94
CA ILE A 286 -30.20 -0.67 16.52
C ILE A 286 -30.81 -1.98 15.97
N ILE A 287 -30.08 -2.71 15.13
CA ILE A 287 -30.54 -4.00 14.59
C ILE A 287 -30.75 -5.00 15.74
N ALA A 288 -29.80 -5.13 16.66
CA ALA A 288 -29.90 -6.03 17.80
C ALA A 288 -31.08 -5.69 18.73
N GLN A 289 -31.45 -4.41 18.86
CA GLN A 289 -32.65 -3.99 19.59
C GLN A 289 -33.93 -4.33 18.81
N ALA A 290 -33.93 -4.19 17.49
CA ALA A 290 -35.09 -4.49 16.65
C ALA A 290 -35.36 -6.01 16.47
N THR A 291 -34.37 -6.86 16.73
CA THR A 291 -34.52 -8.33 16.63
C THR A 291 -34.94 -9.00 17.95
N LYS A 292 -34.90 -8.28 19.08
CA LYS A 292 -35.42 -8.73 20.38
C LYS A 292 -36.93 -8.55 20.47
#